data_AF-A0A2E5FPM3-F1
#
_entry.id   AF-A0A2E5FPM3-F1
#
_cell.length_a   1.000
_cell.length_b   1.000
_cell.length_c   1.000
_cell.angle_alpha   90.00
_cell.angle_beta   90.00
_cell.angle_gamma   90.00
#
_symmetry.space_group_name_H-M   'P 1'
#
loop_
_entity.id
_entity.type
_entity.pdbx_description
1 polymer ?
#
loop_
_entity_poly.entity_id
_entity_poly.type
_entity_poly.pdbx_seq_one_letter_code
_entity_poly.pdbx_strand_id
1 'polypeptide(L)'
;MPNKTINNDQIARLIDIFRRGEFLKALEISKILISKNNKEAFLFNLKGMAEIKLNYFKDSILSFENALKIDQKYIEAYNNLATTYINLGQFEKAIDYLKKAITIKPDYANAFNNLASAQSDLGKYEDALESFDTILKMQPNYPGVKQNIIKILTFFNPRNKKLNIFTELNASIKDLNLVGKINDKNVINFYKRCDNIVSNKLDNIKFDFSQIWRRNNIDLNCSRHFDVFNNFEVIPEFCFSCFKIQISLKSLLDLFKLYFIFDKIELSKNKSRKCLIELRKIAKGNYKGLIYCSSINEANVISETVNEFYKKNYLKNVNMNLKRGCTEFGNLYPDYKKVEDDENNLMKFNKKWKEKENIIDRKLPSKNRINQRVLNDTISGFTLNDFLIMKNWVMYAKMIDDEDYLKFDDNIVVSEYMKSKLENQLDFRKVEFKNNLSKR
;
A
#
# COMPACT_ATOMS: atom_id res chain seq x y z
N MET A 1 8.52 42.48 -32.99
CA MET A 1 7.28 41.69 -33.20
C MET A 1 6.35 41.97 -32.03
N PRO A 2 5.06 42.23 -32.26
CA PRO A 2 4.17 42.62 -31.17
C PRO A 2 3.91 41.41 -30.26
N ASN A 3 4.06 41.62 -28.95
CA ASN A 3 3.57 40.73 -27.90
C ASN A 3 2.08 40.47 -28.16
N LYS A 4 1.75 39.35 -28.81
CA LYS A 4 0.38 38.86 -28.84
C LYS A 4 0.08 38.33 -27.45
N THR A 5 -0.72 39.09 -26.70
CA THR A 5 -1.34 38.68 -25.45
C THR A 5 -1.86 37.26 -25.59
N ILE A 6 -1.47 36.37 -24.69
CA ILE A 6 -2.05 35.03 -24.63
C ILE A 6 -3.54 35.21 -24.37
N ASN A 7 -4.37 34.64 -25.24
CA ASN A 7 -5.82 34.67 -25.02
C ASN A 7 -6.18 33.59 -23.97
N ASN A 8 -7.07 33.92 -23.04
CA ASN A 8 -7.62 33.03 -22.01
C ASN A 8 -8.11 31.68 -22.59
N ASP A 9 -8.60 31.66 -23.83
CA ASP A 9 -9.02 30.44 -24.52
C ASP A 9 -7.89 29.43 -24.72
N GLN A 10 -6.67 29.90 -24.97
CA GLN A 10 -5.50 29.02 -25.16
C GLN A 10 -5.08 28.36 -23.85
N ILE A 11 -5.16 29.12 -22.75
CA ILE A 11 -4.88 28.62 -21.40
C ILE A 11 -5.95 27.60 -20.99
N ALA A 12 -7.23 27.91 -21.20
CA ALA A 12 -8.34 27.01 -20.91
C ALA A 12 -8.20 25.67 -21.67
N ARG A 13 -7.84 25.73 -22.96
CA ARG A 13 -7.58 24.54 -23.77
C ARG A 13 -6.40 23.72 -23.25
N LEU A 14 -5.31 24.38 -22.83
CA LEU A 14 -4.15 23.69 -22.25
C LEU A 14 -4.53 22.97 -20.95
N ILE A 15 -5.30 23.61 -20.06
CA ILE A 15 -5.79 23.00 -18.83
C ILE A 15 -6.66 21.78 -19.13
N ASP A 16 -7.56 21.87 -20.10
CA ASP A 16 -8.41 20.76 -20.50
C ASP A 16 -7.61 19.56 -21.05
N ILE A 17 -6.65 19.82 -21.94
CA ILE A 17 -5.72 18.79 -22.45
C ILE A 17 -4.97 18.10 -21.30
N PHE A 18 -4.49 18.89 -20.33
CA PHE A 18 -3.83 18.34 -19.14
C PHE A 18 -4.78 17.48 -18.30
N ARG A 19 -6.01 17.94 -18.06
CA ARG A 19 -7.04 17.19 -17.30
C ARG A 19 -7.41 15.88 -17.98
N ARG A 20 -7.41 15.83 -19.32
CA ARG A 20 -7.61 14.62 -20.11
C ARG A 20 -6.43 13.65 -20.10
N GLY A 21 -5.31 14.00 -19.45
CA GLY A 21 -4.13 13.16 -19.34
C GLY A 21 -3.24 13.15 -20.59
N GLU A 22 -3.49 14.05 -21.55
CA GLU A 22 -2.69 14.21 -22.77
C GLU A 22 -1.38 14.98 -22.45
N PHE A 23 -0.54 14.45 -21.54
CA PHE A 23 0.58 15.18 -20.93
C PHE A 23 1.68 15.59 -21.91
N LEU A 24 2.00 14.77 -22.92
CA LEU A 24 2.96 15.13 -23.97
C LEU A 24 2.48 16.35 -24.76
N LYS A 25 1.19 16.38 -25.12
CA LYS A 25 0.59 17.49 -25.85
C LYS A 25 0.47 18.73 -24.98
N ALA A 26 0.13 18.57 -23.70
CA ALA A 26 0.15 19.68 -22.73
C ALA A 26 1.55 20.28 -22.62
N LEU A 27 2.60 19.44 -22.56
CA LEU A 27 3.99 19.89 -22.55
C LEU A 27 4.33 20.70 -23.81
N GLU A 28 4.04 20.19 -25.01
CA GLU A 28 4.34 20.91 -26.25
C GLU A 28 3.59 22.24 -26.38
N ILE A 29 2.29 22.27 -26.04
CA ILE A 29 1.51 23.51 -26.06
C ILE A 29 2.04 24.51 -25.03
N SER A 30 2.40 24.06 -23.82
CA SER A 30 2.97 24.94 -22.80
C SER A 30 4.26 25.62 -23.27
N LYS A 31 5.15 24.90 -23.98
CA LYS A 31 6.37 25.47 -24.57
C LYS A 31 6.06 26.56 -25.61
N ILE A 32 5.06 26.32 -26.47
CA ILE A 32 4.62 27.29 -27.49
C ILE A 32 4.03 28.54 -26.85
N LEU A 33 3.27 28.41 -25.76
CA LEU A 33 2.70 29.57 -25.07
C LEU A 33 3.79 30.37 -24.35
N ILE A 34 4.72 29.70 -23.67
CA ILE A 34 5.86 30.34 -22.99
C ILE A 34 6.73 31.13 -23.98
N SER A 35 6.95 30.62 -25.20
CA SER A 35 7.75 31.35 -26.21
C SER A 35 7.05 32.61 -26.72
N LYS A 36 5.72 32.70 -26.59
CA LYS A 36 4.93 33.90 -26.93
C LYS A 36 4.85 34.88 -25.77
N ASN A 37 4.74 34.39 -24.53
CA ASN A 37 4.78 35.20 -23.31
C ASN A 37 5.42 34.41 -22.16
N ASN A 38 6.62 34.81 -21.75
CA ASN A 38 7.38 34.17 -20.68
C ASN A 38 7.18 34.82 -19.31
N LYS A 39 6.20 35.72 -19.14
CA LYS A 39 5.95 36.43 -17.87
C LYS A 39 4.80 35.83 -17.04
N GLU A 40 4.25 34.69 -17.45
CA GLU A 40 3.15 34.02 -16.74
C GLU A 40 3.68 32.81 -15.96
N ALA A 41 3.80 32.94 -14.62
CA ALA A 41 4.25 31.86 -13.75
C ALA A 41 3.40 30.58 -13.89
N PHE A 42 2.10 30.74 -14.15
CA PHE A 42 1.16 29.65 -14.36
C PHE A 42 1.56 28.70 -15.48
N LEU A 43 2.03 29.22 -16.63
CA LEU A 43 2.41 28.40 -17.79
C LEU A 43 3.62 27.52 -17.47
N PHE A 44 4.61 28.08 -16.78
CA PHE A 44 5.77 27.34 -16.31
C PHE A 44 5.39 26.27 -15.29
N ASN A 45 4.46 26.56 -14.38
CA ASN A 45 3.95 25.56 -13.44
C ASN A 45 3.21 24.43 -14.16
N LEU A 46 2.36 24.72 -15.14
CA LEU A 46 1.65 23.69 -15.89
C LEU A 46 2.58 22.84 -16.77
N LYS A 47 3.62 23.46 -17.36
CA LYS A 47 4.73 22.75 -18.02
C LYS A 47 5.43 21.79 -17.05
N GLY A 48 5.81 22.27 -15.87
CA GLY A 48 6.45 21.47 -14.83
C GLY A 48 5.58 20.30 -14.36
N MET A 49 4.26 20.51 -14.21
CA MET A 49 3.32 19.45 -13.87
C MET A 49 3.25 18.38 -14.97
N ALA A 50 3.27 18.77 -16.25
CA ALA A 50 3.29 17.81 -17.37
C ALA A 50 4.60 17.02 -17.39
N GLU A 51 5.72 17.68 -17.13
CA GLU A 51 7.05 17.05 -17.01
C GLU A 51 7.08 16.03 -15.86
N ILE A 52 6.51 16.31 -14.69
CA ILE A 52 6.35 15.33 -13.61
C ILE A 52 5.58 14.10 -14.10
N LYS A 53 4.46 14.28 -14.80
CA LYS A 53 3.62 13.17 -15.30
C LYS A 53 4.33 12.32 -16.34
N LEU A 54 5.33 12.88 -17.01
CA LEU A 54 6.19 12.21 -17.99
C LEU A 54 7.50 11.69 -17.37
N ASN A 55 7.69 11.85 -16.05
CA ASN A 55 8.92 11.53 -15.31
C ASN A 55 10.16 12.36 -15.73
N TYR A 56 9.96 13.51 -16.35
CA TYR A 56 11.00 14.49 -16.69
C TYR A 56 11.32 15.39 -15.49
N PHE A 57 11.76 14.77 -14.38
CA PHE A 57 11.87 15.46 -13.09
C PHE A 57 12.88 16.61 -13.11
N LYS A 58 14.03 16.45 -13.79
CA LYS A 58 15.04 17.51 -13.90
C LYS A 58 14.49 18.75 -14.62
N ASP A 59 13.76 18.55 -15.72
CA ASP A 59 13.13 19.64 -16.47
C ASP A 59 12.04 20.32 -15.64
N SER A 60 11.26 19.54 -14.88
CA SER A 60 10.22 20.08 -14.00
C SER A 60 10.77 21.02 -12.93
N ILE A 61 11.96 20.75 -12.37
CA ILE A 61 12.63 21.65 -11.42
C ILE A 61 12.85 23.02 -12.07
N LEU A 62 13.45 23.05 -13.26
CA LEU A 62 13.72 24.29 -13.98
C LEU A 62 12.43 25.04 -14.30
N SER A 63 11.37 24.33 -14.68
CA SER A 63 10.06 24.92 -14.94
C SER A 63 9.49 25.58 -13.67
N PHE A 64 9.49 24.91 -12.52
CA PHE A 64 8.98 25.53 -11.28
C PHE A 64 9.87 26.66 -10.77
N GLU A 65 11.19 26.55 -10.88
CA GLU A 65 12.11 27.64 -10.53
C GLU A 65 11.86 28.88 -11.39
N ASN A 66 11.58 28.70 -12.68
CA ASN A 66 11.20 29.82 -13.55
C ASN A 66 9.84 30.42 -13.16
N ALA A 67 8.86 29.60 -12.77
CA ALA A 67 7.59 30.11 -12.22
C ALA A 67 7.83 30.96 -10.97
N LEU A 68 8.71 30.53 -10.06
CA LEU A 68 9.06 31.24 -8.83
C LEU A 68 9.92 32.49 -9.05
N LYS A 69 10.72 32.55 -10.12
CA LYS A 69 11.42 33.78 -10.53
C LYS A 69 10.44 34.87 -10.98
N ILE A 70 9.33 34.47 -11.60
CA ILE A 70 8.27 35.38 -12.07
C ILE A 70 7.40 35.81 -10.89
N ASP A 71 6.96 34.86 -10.06
CA ASP A 71 6.16 35.12 -8.87
C ASP A 71 6.69 34.33 -7.67
N GLN A 72 7.38 35.04 -6.77
CA GLN A 72 7.97 34.46 -5.56
C GLN A 72 6.93 34.03 -4.52
N LYS A 73 5.66 34.42 -4.68
CA LYS A 73 4.56 34.02 -3.79
C LYS A 73 3.70 32.91 -4.40
N TYR A 74 4.13 32.29 -5.50
CA TYR A 74 3.35 31.28 -6.20
C TYR A 74 3.39 29.92 -5.49
N ILE A 75 2.44 29.72 -4.57
CA ILE A 75 2.37 28.59 -3.63
C ILE A 75 2.36 27.23 -4.34
N GLU A 76 1.62 27.10 -5.44
CA GLU A 76 1.52 25.87 -6.22
C GLU A 76 2.88 25.43 -6.77
N ALA A 77 3.71 26.38 -7.22
CA ALA A 77 5.04 26.08 -7.74
C ALA A 77 5.97 25.54 -6.64
N TYR A 78 5.93 26.09 -5.42
CA TYR A 78 6.67 25.52 -4.28
C TYR A 78 6.23 24.10 -3.95
N ASN A 79 4.92 23.86 -3.88
CA ASN A 79 4.37 22.52 -3.59
C ASN A 79 4.71 21.50 -4.69
N ASN A 80 4.65 21.91 -5.96
CA ASN A 80 4.97 21.03 -7.08
C ASN A 80 6.47 20.77 -7.20
N LEU A 81 7.31 21.77 -6.93
CA LEU A 81 8.75 21.61 -6.83
C LEU A 81 9.13 20.61 -5.72
N ALA A 82 8.52 20.74 -4.55
CA ALA A 82 8.70 19.76 -3.47
C ALA A 82 8.26 18.36 -3.88
N THR A 83 7.13 18.23 -4.58
CA THR A 83 6.67 16.95 -5.14
C THR A 83 7.71 16.34 -6.09
N THR A 84 8.37 17.15 -6.92
CA THR A 84 9.49 16.69 -7.76
C THR A 84 10.65 16.17 -6.91
N TYR A 85 11.05 16.88 -5.85
CA TYR A 85 12.12 16.42 -4.97
C TYR A 85 11.77 15.13 -4.21
N ILE A 86 10.51 14.96 -3.78
CA ILE A 86 10.01 13.69 -3.21
C ILE A 86 10.19 12.54 -4.20
N ASN A 87 9.81 12.74 -5.47
CA ASN A 87 9.98 11.71 -6.50
C ASN A 87 11.46 11.38 -6.78
N LEU A 88 12.35 12.35 -6.59
CA LEU A 88 13.79 12.17 -6.67
C LEU A 88 14.44 11.62 -5.38
N GLY A 89 13.66 11.34 -4.32
CA GLY A 89 14.17 10.88 -3.02
C GLY A 89 14.91 11.94 -2.20
N GLN A 90 14.83 13.22 -2.58
CA GLN A 90 15.46 14.34 -1.89
C GLN A 90 14.47 14.95 -0.88
N PHE A 91 14.11 14.18 0.13
CA PHE A 91 13.00 14.52 1.04
C PHE A 91 13.24 15.79 1.88
N GLU A 92 14.46 16.01 2.40
CA GLU A 92 14.74 17.22 3.19
C GLU A 92 14.58 18.51 2.36
N LYS A 93 15.04 18.51 1.10
CA LYS A 93 14.80 19.65 0.19
C LYS A 93 13.32 19.86 -0.08
N ALA A 94 12.56 18.77 -0.22
CA ALA A 94 11.11 18.88 -0.38
C ALA A 94 10.47 19.54 0.84
N ILE A 95 10.88 19.14 2.05
CA ILE A 95 10.40 19.74 3.30
C ILE A 95 10.67 21.24 3.34
N ASP A 96 11.85 21.70 2.95
CA ASP A 96 12.18 23.14 2.93
C ASP A 96 11.25 23.94 2.00
N TYR A 97 10.97 23.42 0.81
CA TYR A 97 10.04 24.08 -0.12
C TYR A 97 8.59 24.02 0.36
N LEU A 98 8.17 22.94 1.03
CA LEU A 98 6.83 22.84 1.61
C LEU A 98 6.65 23.81 2.77
N LYS A 99 7.67 23.98 3.63
CA LYS A 99 7.67 24.99 4.67
C LYS A 99 7.50 26.39 4.09
N LYS A 100 8.18 26.73 2.98
CA LYS A 100 7.97 28.01 2.28
C LYS A 100 6.52 28.18 1.79
N ALA A 101 5.94 27.14 1.18
CA ALA A 101 4.54 27.15 0.76
C ALA A 101 3.58 27.41 1.93
N ILE A 102 3.81 26.74 3.07
CA ILE A 102 3.02 26.90 4.31
C ILE A 102 3.21 28.29 4.93
N THR A 103 4.42 28.86 4.91
CA THR A 103 4.65 30.23 5.39
C THR A 103 3.85 31.25 4.58
N ILE A 104 3.76 31.07 3.26
CA ILE A 104 2.98 31.96 2.38
C ILE A 104 1.47 31.74 2.57
N LYS A 105 1.05 30.48 2.71
CA LYS A 105 -0.34 30.09 2.90
C LYS A 105 -0.48 29.03 4.01
N PRO A 106 -0.73 29.47 5.26
CA PRO A 106 -0.78 28.58 6.42
C PRO A 106 -1.92 27.56 6.42
N ASP A 107 -2.96 27.74 5.60
CA ASP A 107 -4.10 26.84 5.48
C ASP A 107 -4.01 25.92 4.24
N TYR A 108 -2.84 25.81 3.62
CA TYR A 108 -2.67 25.02 2.40
C TYR A 108 -2.51 23.51 2.66
N ALA A 109 -3.64 22.81 2.79
CA ALA A 109 -3.70 21.38 3.09
C ALA A 109 -2.84 20.49 2.17
N ASN A 110 -2.73 20.81 0.88
CA ASN A 110 -1.88 20.05 -0.07
C ASN A 110 -0.40 20.05 0.35
N ALA A 111 0.11 21.19 0.82
CA ALA A 111 1.49 21.29 1.27
C ALA A 111 1.71 20.49 2.56
N PHE A 112 0.79 20.54 3.52
CA PHE A 112 0.86 19.67 4.70
C PHE A 112 0.81 18.18 4.35
N ASN A 113 -0.01 17.78 3.38
CA ASN A 113 -0.10 16.38 2.97
C ASN A 113 1.23 15.90 2.35
N ASN A 114 1.84 16.71 1.50
CA ASN A 114 3.14 16.43 0.92
C ASN A 114 4.26 16.46 1.97
N LEU A 115 4.16 17.33 2.98
CA LEU A 115 5.09 17.43 4.10
C LEU A 115 5.05 16.17 4.93
N ALA A 116 3.85 15.74 5.31
CA ALA A 116 3.62 14.50 6.04
C ALA A 116 4.14 13.27 5.25
N SER A 117 3.95 13.26 3.92
CA SER A 117 4.51 12.20 3.06
C SER A 117 6.04 12.19 3.07
N ALA A 118 6.68 13.35 2.95
CA ALA A 118 8.15 13.45 2.95
C ALA A 118 8.74 13.08 4.32
N GLN A 119 8.11 13.52 5.41
CA GLN A 119 8.47 13.15 6.78
C GLN A 119 8.29 11.65 7.01
N SER A 120 7.20 11.05 6.53
CA SER A 120 6.98 9.61 6.59
C SER A 120 8.05 8.82 5.82
N ASP A 121 8.41 9.28 4.62
CA ASP A 121 9.48 8.66 3.83
C ASP A 121 10.85 8.79 4.53
N LEU A 122 11.07 9.80 5.37
CA LEU A 122 12.25 9.96 6.23
C LEU A 122 12.16 9.22 7.59
N GLY A 123 11.04 8.56 7.89
CA GLY A 123 10.82 7.93 9.20
C GLY A 123 10.52 8.91 10.34
N LYS A 124 10.31 10.20 10.05
CA LYS A 124 9.89 11.24 11.02
C LYS A 124 8.39 11.14 11.28
N TYR A 125 7.96 10.04 11.88
CA TYR A 125 6.53 9.70 11.97
C TYR A 125 5.75 10.58 12.94
N GLU A 126 6.34 11.07 14.03
CA GLU A 126 5.68 12.08 14.87
C GLU A 126 5.31 13.33 14.07
N ASP A 127 6.28 13.93 13.38
CA ASP A 127 6.05 15.15 12.60
C ASP A 127 5.02 14.92 11.48
N ALA A 128 5.04 13.74 10.87
CA ALA A 128 4.05 13.35 9.86
C ALA A 128 2.64 13.27 10.45
N LEU A 129 2.49 12.68 11.64
CA LEU A 129 1.20 12.59 12.32
C LEU A 129 0.67 13.98 12.72
N GLU A 130 1.52 14.89 13.18
CA GLU A 130 1.15 16.28 13.48
C GLU A 130 0.71 17.04 12.22
N SER A 131 1.42 16.84 11.10
CA SER A 131 1.05 17.43 9.81
C SER A 131 -0.30 16.90 9.32
N PHE A 132 -0.55 15.58 9.46
CA PHE A 132 -1.85 15.00 9.13
C PHE A 132 -2.97 15.47 10.06
N ASP A 133 -2.70 15.62 11.35
CA ASP A 133 -3.66 16.16 12.32
C ASP A 133 -4.06 17.60 11.98
N THR A 134 -3.09 18.42 11.56
CA THR A 134 -3.35 19.78 11.08
C THR A 134 -4.31 19.76 9.88
N ILE A 135 -4.12 18.83 8.93
CA ILE A 135 -5.06 18.67 7.81
C ILE A 135 -6.44 18.24 8.29
N LEU A 136 -6.54 17.29 9.22
CA LEU A 136 -7.84 16.85 9.74
C LEU A 136 -8.61 17.98 10.42
N LYS A 137 -7.93 18.87 11.14
CA LYS A 137 -8.53 20.05 11.77
C LYS A 137 -9.06 21.06 10.76
N MET A 138 -8.33 21.26 9.65
CA MET A 138 -8.74 22.20 8.59
C MET A 138 -9.81 21.59 7.66
N GLN A 139 -9.64 20.32 7.29
CA GLN A 139 -10.41 19.60 6.27
C GLN A 139 -10.60 18.13 6.70
N PRO A 140 -11.61 17.82 7.54
CA PRO A 140 -11.84 16.47 8.08
C PRO A 140 -12.06 15.37 7.03
N ASN A 141 -12.44 15.76 5.81
CA ASN A 141 -12.72 14.87 4.69
C ASN A 141 -11.62 14.90 3.61
N TYR A 142 -10.44 15.45 3.92
CA TYR A 142 -9.31 15.43 2.99
C TYR A 142 -8.96 13.99 2.59
N PRO A 143 -8.91 13.65 1.29
CA PRO A 143 -8.72 12.27 0.84
C PRO A 143 -7.39 11.66 1.31
N GLY A 144 -7.44 10.41 1.81
CA GLY A 144 -6.25 9.62 2.12
C GLY A 144 -5.60 9.90 3.47
N VAL A 145 -5.89 11.03 4.13
CA VAL A 145 -5.24 11.41 5.41
C VAL A 145 -5.53 10.41 6.52
N LYS A 146 -6.80 10.01 6.68
CA LYS A 146 -7.22 9.00 7.68
C LYS A 146 -6.46 7.69 7.47
N GLN A 147 -6.38 7.23 6.21
CA GLN A 147 -5.67 6.00 5.85
C GLN A 147 -4.16 6.11 6.08
N ASN A 148 -3.56 7.25 5.80
CA ASN A 148 -2.12 7.48 6.04
C ASN A 148 -1.78 7.45 7.53
N ILE A 149 -2.57 8.10 8.39
CA ILE A 149 -2.41 8.02 9.85
C ILE A 149 -2.49 6.57 10.32
N ILE A 150 -3.57 5.86 9.96
CA ILE A 150 -3.79 4.46 10.36
C ILE A 150 -2.63 3.56 9.87
N LYS A 151 -2.10 3.82 8.68
CA LYS A 151 -0.94 3.10 8.14
C LYS A 151 0.33 3.37 8.96
N ILE A 152 0.61 4.63 9.33
CA ILE A 152 1.77 4.95 10.18
C ILE A 152 1.73 4.17 11.50
N LEU A 153 0.54 4.07 12.10
CA LEU A 153 0.33 3.36 13.37
C LEU A 153 0.62 1.85 13.30
N THR A 154 0.82 1.28 12.10
CA THR A 154 1.24 -0.13 11.94
C THR A 154 2.72 -0.38 12.21
N PHE A 155 3.55 0.65 12.16
CA PHE A 155 5.00 0.54 12.36
C PHE A 155 5.54 1.58 13.34
N PHE A 156 4.65 2.34 14.00
CA PHE A 156 5.04 3.42 14.89
C PHE A 156 4.03 3.62 16.03
N ASN A 157 4.55 3.81 17.25
CA ASN A 157 3.74 4.16 18.43
C ASN A 157 3.97 5.65 18.79
N PRO A 158 2.98 6.53 18.62
CA PRO A 158 3.16 7.95 18.89
C PRO A 158 3.33 8.24 20.38
N ARG A 159 4.21 9.23 20.68
CA ARG A 159 4.37 9.78 22.03
C ARG A 159 3.07 10.41 22.53
N ASN A 160 2.45 11.25 21.72
CA ASN A 160 1.11 11.77 21.99
C ASN A 160 0.04 10.78 21.51
N LYS A 161 -0.41 9.90 22.41
CA LYS A 161 -1.48 8.93 22.13
C LYS A 161 -2.85 9.59 21.87
N LYS A 162 -3.07 10.85 22.26
CA LYS A 162 -4.34 11.58 22.12
C LYS A 162 -4.26 12.71 21.09
N LEU A 163 -3.33 12.64 20.14
CA LEU A 163 -3.17 13.65 19.10
C LEU A 163 -4.46 13.81 18.28
N ASN A 164 -5.07 12.69 17.88
CA ASN A 164 -6.37 12.65 17.24
C ASN A 164 -7.09 11.33 17.58
N ILE A 165 -8.32 11.19 17.08
CA ILE A 165 -9.15 10.01 17.34
C ILE A 165 -8.49 8.69 16.91
N PHE A 166 -7.72 8.70 15.82
CA PHE A 166 -7.05 7.48 15.32
C PHE A 166 -5.89 7.05 16.23
N THR A 167 -5.09 8.01 16.72
CA THR A 167 -4.01 7.70 17.66
C THR A 167 -4.58 7.21 18.99
N GLU A 168 -5.69 7.79 19.45
CA GLU A 168 -6.35 7.43 20.71
C GLU A 168 -6.93 6.00 20.66
N LEU A 169 -7.64 5.69 19.58
CA LEU A 169 -8.21 4.37 19.36
C LEU A 169 -7.13 3.32 19.17
N ASN A 170 -6.08 3.63 18.40
CA ASN A 170 -4.97 2.70 18.25
C ASN A 170 -4.28 2.42 19.58
N ALA A 171 -4.05 3.44 20.42
CA ALA A 171 -3.49 3.25 21.75
C ALA A 171 -4.40 2.36 22.62
N SER A 172 -5.71 2.63 22.62
CA SER A 172 -6.70 1.84 23.38
C SER A 172 -6.75 0.39 22.93
N ILE A 173 -6.68 0.13 21.62
CA ILE A 173 -6.59 -1.22 21.05
C ILE A 173 -5.26 -1.89 21.43
N LYS A 174 -4.16 -1.16 21.37
CA LYS A 174 -2.81 -1.66 21.68
C LYS A 174 -2.66 -2.09 23.13
N ASP A 175 -3.40 -1.48 24.04
CA ASP A 175 -3.45 -1.87 25.46
C ASP A 175 -4.26 -3.16 25.68
N LEU A 176 -5.00 -3.64 24.67
CA LEU A 176 -5.69 -4.93 24.72
C LEU A 176 -4.73 -6.08 24.39
N ASN A 177 -4.86 -7.17 25.16
CA ASN A 177 -4.22 -8.43 24.86
C ASN A 177 -5.26 -9.53 24.64
N LEU A 178 -4.92 -10.48 23.77
CA LEU A 178 -5.65 -11.74 23.69
C LEU A 178 -5.44 -12.51 24.99
N VAL A 179 -6.51 -12.69 25.77
CA VAL A 179 -6.47 -13.38 27.06
C VAL A 179 -6.55 -14.89 26.83
N GLY A 180 -5.58 -15.63 27.37
CA GLY A 180 -5.52 -17.09 27.29
C GLY A 180 -4.98 -17.65 25.97
N LYS A 181 -5.31 -18.92 25.70
CA LYS A 181 -4.89 -19.62 24.47
C LYS A 181 -5.58 -19.03 23.24
N ILE A 182 -4.94 -19.14 22.08
CA ILE A 182 -5.57 -18.76 20.82
C ILE A 182 -6.60 -19.83 20.46
N ASN A 183 -7.88 -19.51 20.58
CA ASN A 183 -9.02 -20.38 20.26
C ASN A 183 -10.21 -19.51 19.85
N ASP A 184 -11.25 -20.14 19.31
CA ASP A 184 -12.40 -19.41 18.74
C ASP A 184 -13.05 -18.45 19.76
N LYS A 185 -13.33 -18.93 20.99
CA LYS A 185 -13.94 -18.11 22.06
C LYS A 185 -13.11 -16.85 22.37
N ASN A 186 -11.81 -17.02 22.58
CA ASN A 186 -10.93 -15.93 22.99
C ASN A 186 -10.73 -14.91 21.85
N VAL A 187 -10.65 -15.38 20.62
CA VAL A 187 -10.52 -14.54 19.42
C VAL A 187 -11.79 -13.73 19.17
N ILE A 188 -12.98 -14.35 19.30
CA ILE A 188 -14.27 -13.66 19.21
C ILE A 188 -14.38 -12.59 20.29
N ASN A 189 -14.09 -12.94 21.55
CA ASN A 189 -14.16 -12.00 22.66
C ASN A 189 -13.19 -10.83 22.49
N PHE A 190 -11.97 -11.09 22.00
CA PHE A 190 -11.02 -10.03 21.71
C PHE A 190 -11.54 -9.09 20.62
N TYR A 191 -12.06 -9.64 19.51
CA TYR A 191 -12.64 -8.83 18.44
C TYR A 191 -13.77 -7.94 18.95
N LYS A 192 -14.72 -8.48 19.73
CA LYS A 192 -15.85 -7.72 20.30
C LYS A 192 -15.40 -6.60 21.23
N ARG A 193 -14.31 -6.80 21.99
CA ARG A 193 -13.72 -5.73 22.82
C ARG A 193 -13.16 -4.61 21.95
N CYS A 194 -12.45 -4.93 20.87
CA CYS A 194 -11.97 -3.93 19.92
C CYS A 194 -13.12 -3.19 19.25
N ASP A 195 -14.17 -3.90 18.83
CA ASP A 195 -15.33 -3.31 18.17
C ASP A 195 -16.09 -2.36 19.09
N ASN A 196 -16.27 -2.70 20.36
CA ASN A 196 -16.88 -1.79 21.36
C ASN A 196 -16.07 -0.47 21.52
N ILE A 197 -14.73 -0.56 21.49
CA ILE A 197 -13.87 0.64 21.56
C ILE A 197 -14.05 1.53 20.33
N VAL A 198 -14.17 0.93 19.13
CA VAL A 198 -14.13 1.66 17.85
C VAL A 198 -15.50 2.12 17.39
N SER A 199 -16.51 1.25 17.42
CA SER A 199 -17.81 1.49 16.78
C SER A 199 -18.59 2.62 17.43
N ASN A 200 -18.33 2.96 18.71
CA ASN A 200 -18.96 4.12 19.36
C ASN A 200 -18.31 5.47 18.98
N LYS A 201 -17.16 5.45 18.29
CA LYS A 201 -16.32 6.64 18.06
C LYS A 201 -16.01 6.91 16.59
N LEU A 202 -16.14 5.90 15.72
CA LEU A 202 -15.82 5.98 14.30
C LEU A 202 -16.93 5.38 13.46
N ASP A 203 -17.94 6.18 13.14
CA ASP A 203 -18.94 5.78 12.15
C ASP A 203 -18.41 5.96 10.72
N ASN A 204 -18.73 5.01 9.85
CA ASN A 204 -18.66 5.15 8.39
C ASN A 204 -17.28 5.51 7.80
N ILE A 205 -16.17 5.07 8.41
CA ILE A 205 -14.87 5.17 7.73
C ILE A 205 -14.83 4.24 6.54
N LYS A 206 -14.68 4.83 5.35
CA LYS A 206 -14.28 4.09 4.15
C LYS A 206 -12.86 3.58 4.31
N PHE A 207 -12.72 2.26 4.47
CA PHE A 207 -11.44 1.60 4.65
C PHE A 207 -11.26 0.46 3.64
N ASP A 208 -10.26 0.62 2.77
CA ASP A 208 -10.18 -0.13 1.52
C ASP A 208 -9.09 -1.21 1.56
N PHE A 209 -8.69 -1.68 2.75
CA PHE A 209 -7.69 -2.73 2.91
C PHE A 209 -8.31 -4.08 3.29
N SER A 210 -7.73 -5.15 2.75
CA SER A 210 -8.22 -6.52 2.93
C SER A 210 -7.10 -7.49 3.33
N GLN A 211 -5.90 -6.98 3.60
CA GLN A 211 -4.72 -7.80 3.89
C GLN A 211 -3.94 -7.21 5.05
N ILE A 212 -3.76 -7.98 6.12
CA ILE A 212 -2.91 -7.61 7.23
C ILE A 212 -1.51 -8.10 6.94
N TRP A 213 -0.54 -7.20 7.08
CA TRP A 213 0.87 -7.51 6.94
C TRP A 213 1.57 -7.44 8.29
N ARG A 214 2.48 -8.37 8.51
CA ARG A 214 3.57 -8.27 9.49
C ARG A 214 4.84 -8.28 8.67
N ARG A 215 5.32 -7.08 8.34
CA ARG A 215 6.47 -6.85 7.45
C ARG A 215 7.72 -6.57 8.26
N ASN A 216 8.84 -6.93 7.66
CA ASN A 216 10.14 -6.36 8.00
C ASN A 216 10.41 -5.11 7.15
N ASN A 217 11.49 -4.43 7.46
CA ASN A 217 11.96 -3.21 6.82
C ASN A 217 12.51 -3.39 5.38
N ILE A 218 12.25 -4.53 4.73
CA ILE A 218 12.75 -4.82 3.39
C ILE A 218 11.66 -4.58 2.35
N ASP A 219 11.93 -3.68 1.40
CA ASP A 219 11.12 -3.57 0.18
C ASP A 219 11.61 -4.60 -0.85
N LEU A 220 10.80 -5.63 -1.09
CA LEU A 220 11.07 -6.62 -2.14
C LEU A 220 10.93 -6.03 -3.56
N ASN A 221 10.52 -4.77 -3.68
CA ASN A 221 10.37 -4.04 -4.94
C ASN A 221 9.43 -4.74 -5.94
N CYS A 222 8.33 -5.31 -5.43
CA CYS A 222 7.38 -6.07 -6.25
C CYS A 222 6.81 -5.25 -7.42
N SER A 223 6.66 -3.93 -7.27
CA SER A 223 6.19 -3.05 -8.36
C SER A 223 7.11 -3.15 -9.57
N ARG A 224 8.42 -3.01 -9.36
CA ARG A 224 9.43 -3.17 -10.42
C ARG A 224 9.30 -4.53 -11.11
N HIS A 225 9.06 -5.60 -10.34
CA HIS A 225 8.94 -6.93 -10.91
C HIS A 225 7.77 -7.04 -11.88
N PHE A 226 6.61 -6.48 -11.52
CA PHE A 226 5.46 -6.43 -12.40
C PHE A 226 5.66 -5.47 -13.57
N ASP A 227 6.36 -4.35 -13.40
CA ASP A 227 6.67 -3.45 -14.52
C ASP A 227 7.51 -4.15 -15.60
N VAL A 228 8.54 -4.89 -15.19
CA VAL A 228 9.36 -5.71 -16.09
C VAL A 228 8.49 -6.75 -16.80
N PHE A 229 7.69 -7.51 -16.05
CA PHE A 229 6.87 -8.57 -16.62
C PHE A 229 5.79 -8.02 -17.55
N ASN A 230 5.10 -6.95 -17.18
CA ASN A 230 4.00 -6.41 -17.99
C ASN A 230 4.49 -5.72 -19.28
N ASN A 231 5.72 -5.19 -19.31
CA ASN A 231 6.27 -4.54 -20.50
C ASN A 231 6.96 -5.50 -21.47
N PHE A 232 7.51 -6.60 -20.96
CA PHE A 232 8.38 -7.48 -21.75
C PHE A 232 8.03 -8.96 -21.64
N GLU A 233 7.03 -9.31 -20.84
CA GLU A 233 6.64 -10.68 -20.49
C GLU A 233 7.79 -11.51 -19.91
N VAL A 234 8.84 -10.88 -19.36
CA VAL A 234 9.97 -11.61 -18.77
C VAL A 234 9.89 -11.67 -17.25
N ILE A 235 10.33 -12.78 -16.66
CA ILE A 235 10.39 -12.94 -15.21
C ILE A 235 11.71 -12.34 -14.69
N PRO A 236 11.66 -11.37 -13.75
CA PRO A 236 12.87 -10.79 -13.16
C PRO A 236 13.75 -11.81 -12.45
N GLU A 237 15.07 -11.63 -12.50
CA GLU A 237 16.05 -12.53 -11.86
C GLU A 237 15.75 -12.78 -10.37
N PHE A 238 15.44 -11.72 -9.61
CA PHE A 238 15.10 -11.81 -8.19
C PHE A 238 13.92 -12.77 -7.92
N CYS A 239 12.98 -12.89 -8.86
CA CYS A 239 11.81 -13.73 -8.66
C CYS A 239 12.14 -15.23 -8.67
N PHE A 240 13.34 -15.64 -9.12
CA PHE A 240 13.79 -17.03 -9.10
C PHE A 240 14.28 -17.50 -7.73
N SER A 241 14.61 -16.59 -6.82
CA SER A 241 14.89 -16.87 -5.40
C SER A 241 13.73 -16.47 -4.48
N CYS A 242 12.61 -15.98 -5.02
CA CYS A 242 11.46 -15.58 -4.23
C CYS A 242 10.44 -16.71 -4.11
N PHE A 243 10.25 -17.20 -2.89
CA PHE A 243 9.29 -18.24 -2.54
C PHE A 243 8.27 -17.73 -1.51
N LYS A 244 7.20 -18.49 -1.33
CA LYS A 244 6.26 -18.29 -0.23
C LYS A 244 5.64 -19.59 0.22
N ILE A 245 5.38 -19.69 1.51
CA ILE A 245 4.52 -20.71 2.08
C ILE A 245 3.10 -20.15 2.06
N GLN A 246 2.18 -20.90 1.45
CA GLN A 246 0.75 -20.58 1.47
C GLN A 246 0.02 -21.49 2.44
N ILE A 247 -0.52 -20.89 3.50
CA ILE A 247 -1.45 -21.51 4.44
C ILE A 247 -2.86 -21.36 3.90
N SER A 248 -3.55 -22.48 3.67
CA SER A 248 -4.93 -22.48 3.18
C SER A 248 -5.89 -22.69 4.34
N LEU A 249 -6.85 -21.78 4.50
CA LEU A 249 -7.75 -21.74 5.65
C LEU A 249 -9.19 -22.01 5.20
N LYS A 250 -9.98 -22.67 6.05
CA LYS A 250 -11.34 -23.12 5.73
C LYS A 250 -12.44 -22.18 6.25
N SER A 251 -12.11 -21.23 7.12
CA SER A 251 -13.09 -20.37 7.80
C SER A 251 -12.52 -19.00 8.16
N LEU A 252 -13.41 -18.03 8.39
CA LEU A 252 -13.04 -16.72 8.94
C LEU A 252 -12.34 -16.85 10.30
N LEU A 253 -12.80 -17.72 11.20
CA LEU A 253 -12.17 -17.93 12.51
C LEU A 253 -10.73 -18.42 12.38
N ASP A 254 -10.44 -19.31 11.42
CA ASP A 254 -9.08 -19.78 11.17
C ASP A 254 -8.16 -18.65 10.68
N LEU A 255 -8.68 -17.70 9.91
CA LEU A 255 -7.93 -16.51 9.50
C LEU A 255 -7.62 -15.59 10.68
N PHE A 256 -8.59 -15.38 11.58
CA PHE A 256 -8.37 -14.59 12.78
C PHE A 256 -7.34 -15.23 13.70
N LYS A 257 -7.44 -16.55 13.91
CA LYS A 257 -6.46 -17.33 14.67
C LYS A 257 -5.06 -17.25 14.06
N LEU A 258 -4.97 -17.38 12.74
CA LEU A 258 -3.70 -17.27 12.02
C LEU A 258 -3.05 -15.90 12.23
N TYR A 259 -3.84 -14.82 12.25
CA TYR A 259 -3.31 -13.49 12.54
C TYR A 259 -2.55 -13.47 13.89
N PHE A 260 -3.14 -14.02 14.97
CA PHE A 260 -2.47 -14.04 16.28
C PHE A 260 -1.25 -14.96 16.31
N ILE A 261 -1.25 -16.03 15.51
CA ILE A 261 -0.06 -16.87 15.32
C ILE A 261 1.04 -16.03 14.65
N PHE A 262 0.72 -15.34 13.56
CA PHE A 262 1.67 -14.47 12.86
C PHE A 262 2.12 -13.28 13.70
N ASP A 263 1.35 -12.84 14.69
CA ASP A 263 1.82 -11.77 15.57
C ASP A 263 2.82 -12.29 16.63
N LYS A 264 2.70 -13.56 17.04
CA LYS A 264 3.49 -14.17 18.14
C LYS A 264 4.65 -15.06 17.70
N ILE A 265 4.57 -15.68 16.52
CA ILE A 265 5.58 -16.65 16.10
C ILE A 265 6.88 -15.94 15.73
N GLU A 266 7.98 -16.43 16.26
CA GLU A 266 9.32 -16.00 15.90
C GLU A 266 9.82 -16.87 14.74
N LEU A 267 10.33 -16.24 13.68
CA LEU A 267 10.84 -16.93 12.50
C LEU A 267 12.30 -16.52 12.28
N SER A 268 13.08 -17.40 11.65
CA SER A 268 14.46 -17.09 11.27
C SER A 268 14.49 -15.88 10.33
N LYS A 269 15.16 -14.80 10.76
CA LYS A 269 15.23 -13.50 10.07
C LYS A 269 13.83 -12.90 9.80
N ASN A 270 13.24 -12.22 10.78
CA ASN A 270 11.92 -11.54 10.76
C ASN A 270 11.23 -11.53 9.37
N LYS A 271 10.50 -12.61 9.05
CA LYS A 271 9.98 -12.81 7.68
C LYS A 271 8.67 -12.09 7.47
N SER A 272 8.58 -11.38 6.35
CA SER A 272 7.34 -10.78 5.91
C SER A 272 6.26 -11.84 5.73
N ARG A 273 5.13 -11.63 6.40
CA ARG A 273 3.98 -12.53 6.40
C ARG A 273 2.68 -11.74 6.33
N LYS A 274 1.64 -12.37 5.82
CA LYS A 274 0.33 -11.72 5.67
C LYS A 274 -0.85 -12.65 5.79
N CYS A 275 -1.93 -12.13 6.35
CA CYS A 275 -3.26 -12.73 6.34
C CYS A 275 -4.14 -11.98 5.35
N LEU A 276 -4.95 -12.67 4.57
CA LEU A 276 -5.83 -12.05 3.58
C LEU A 276 -7.09 -12.86 3.26
N ILE A 277 -8.11 -12.12 2.82
CA ILE A 277 -9.19 -12.63 1.97
C ILE A 277 -8.78 -12.54 0.50
N GLU A 278 -9.24 -13.49 -0.32
CA GLU A 278 -8.93 -13.51 -1.74
C GLU A 278 -9.94 -12.70 -2.56
N LEU A 279 -9.44 -11.62 -3.17
CA LEU A 279 -10.23 -10.70 -3.99
C LEU A 279 -9.87 -10.78 -5.48
N ARG A 280 -9.07 -11.76 -5.91
CA ARG A 280 -8.65 -11.90 -7.32
C ARG A 280 -9.37 -13.05 -8.00
N LYS A 281 -10.07 -12.78 -9.10
CA LYS A 281 -10.91 -13.74 -9.85
C LYS A 281 -10.27 -15.11 -10.10
N ILE A 282 -8.97 -15.15 -10.41
CA ILE A 282 -8.28 -16.35 -10.90
C ILE A 282 -7.70 -17.20 -9.73
N ALA A 283 -7.60 -16.64 -8.53
CA ALA A 283 -6.93 -17.30 -7.42
C ALA A 283 -7.90 -18.13 -6.58
N LYS A 284 -7.61 -19.43 -6.43
CA LYS A 284 -8.39 -20.37 -5.58
C LYS A 284 -8.22 -20.12 -4.09
N GLY A 285 -9.26 -20.39 -3.31
CA GLY A 285 -9.32 -20.33 -1.84
C GLY A 285 -9.73 -18.95 -1.33
N ASN A 286 -10.65 -18.92 -0.37
CA ASN A 286 -11.24 -17.70 0.18
C ASN A 286 -10.34 -17.00 1.20
N TYR A 287 -9.70 -17.78 2.09
CA TYR A 287 -8.89 -17.28 3.21
C TYR A 287 -7.47 -17.84 3.14
N LYS A 288 -6.46 -16.98 3.31
CA LYS A 288 -5.05 -17.37 3.16
C LYS A 288 -4.13 -16.70 4.16
N GLY A 289 -3.11 -17.44 4.55
CA GLY A 289 -1.87 -16.94 5.12
C GLY A 289 -0.73 -17.07 4.12
N LEU A 290 0.14 -16.08 4.01
CA LEU A 290 1.39 -16.20 3.25
C LEU A 290 2.59 -15.85 4.13
N ILE A 291 3.69 -16.58 4.00
CA ILE A 291 5.01 -16.23 4.56
C ILE A 291 6.01 -16.23 3.42
N TYR A 292 6.70 -15.10 3.21
CA TYR A 292 7.66 -14.95 2.11
C TYR A 292 9.05 -15.46 2.53
N CYS A 293 9.68 -16.21 1.62
CA CYS A 293 10.93 -16.91 1.84
C CYS A 293 11.91 -16.62 0.69
N SER A 294 13.20 -16.72 0.96
CA SER A 294 14.29 -16.45 0.01
C SER A 294 14.91 -17.71 -0.60
N SER A 295 14.48 -18.90 -0.18
CA SER A 295 14.87 -20.19 -0.76
C SER A 295 13.88 -21.30 -0.38
N ILE A 296 14.00 -22.47 -1.01
CA ILE A 296 13.22 -23.66 -0.66
C ILE A 296 13.61 -24.17 0.73
N ASN A 297 14.92 -24.28 1.01
CA ASN A 297 15.41 -24.73 2.31
C ASN A 297 14.88 -23.85 3.45
N GLU A 298 14.87 -22.53 3.27
CA GLU A 298 14.29 -21.61 4.25
C GLU A 298 12.79 -21.83 4.40
N ALA A 299 12.06 -22.04 3.30
CA ALA A 299 10.64 -22.31 3.36
C ALA A 299 10.30 -23.64 4.07
N ASN A 300 11.15 -24.67 3.93
CA ASN A 300 10.97 -25.94 4.64
C ASN A 300 11.13 -25.77 6.15
N VAL A 301 12.21 -25.10 6.59
CA VAL A 301 12.45 -24.81 8.02
C VAL A 301 11.32 -23.97 8.63
N ILE A 302 10.85 -22.94 7.92
CA ILE A 302 9.72 -22.13 8.37
C ILE A 302 8.44 -22.97 8.43
N SER A 303 8.20 -23.86 7.46
CA SER A 303 7.03 -24.72 7.45
C SER A 303 7.00 -25.65 8.67
N GLU A 304 8.14 -26.25 9.03
CA GLU A 304 8.27 -27.07 10.24
C GLU A 304 7.97 -26.24 11.50
N THR A 305 8.61 -25.08 11.64
CA THR A 305 8.44 -24.16 12.77
C THR A 305 6.97 -23.75 12.95
N VAL A 306 6.29 -23.38 11.85
CA VAL A 306 4.87 -23.01 11.86
C VAL A 306 3.99 -24.20 12.24
N ASN A 307 4.30 -25.40 11.72
CA ASN A 307 3.52 -26.60 12.03
C ASN A 307 3.66 -27.00 13.51
N GLU A 308 4.86 -26.93 14.08
CA GLU A 308 5.09 -27.17 15.51
C GLU A 308 4.34 -26.17 16.39
N PHE A 309 4.40 -24.89 16.04
CA PHE A 309 3.65 -23.85 16.74
C PHE A 309 2.13 -24.11 16.66
N TYR A 310 1.62 -24.53 15.51
CA TYR A 310 0.22 -24.92 15.33
C TYR A 310 -0.16 -26.12 16.19
N LYS A 311 0.63 -27.20 16.17
CA LYS A 311 0.38 -28.40 17.00
C LYS A 311 0.32 -28.07 18.48
N LYS A 312 1.27 -27.28 18.98
CA LYS A 312 1.34 -26.86 20.39
C LYS A 312 0.11 -26.08 20.85
N ASN A 313 -0.53 -25.33 19.96
CA ASN A 313 -1.65 -24.45 20.30
C ASN A 313 -3.04 -25.01 19.93
N TYR A 314 -3.14 -25.87 18.90
CA TYR A 314 -4.41 -26.30 18.31
C TYR A 314 -4.58 -27.82 18.11
N LEU A 315 -3.57 -28.63 18.41
CA LEU A 315 -3.59 -30.09 18.25
C LEU A 315 -3.97 -30.58 16.84
N LYS A 316 -3.63 -29.81 15.79
CA LYS A 316 -3.86 -30.17 14.38
C LYS A 316 -2.71 -29.67 13.51
N ASN A 317 -2.45 -30.41 12.43
CA ASN A 317 -1.56 -29.96 11.36
C ASN A 317 -2.21 -28.84 10.56
N VAL A 318 -1.41 -27.89 10.09
CA VAL A 318 -1.84 -26.82 9.21
C VAL A 318 -1.55 -27.19 7.75
N ASN A 319 -2.49 -26.93 6.85
CA ASN A 319 -2.30 -27.18 5.41
C ASN A 319 -1.46 -26.06 4.80
N MET A 320 -0.22 -26.39 4.43
CA MET A 320 0.77 -25.48 3.87
C MET A 320 1.28 -26.00 2.54
N ASN A 321 1.37 -25.10 1.56
CA ASN A 321 1.93 -25.42 0.25
C ASN A 321 3.03 -24.42 -0.10
N LEU A 322 4.18 -24.94 -0.53
CA LEU A 322 5.26 -24.12 -1.08
C LEU A 322 4.87 -23.61 -2.47
N LYS A 323 5.17 -22.33 -2.75
CA LYS A 323 4.92 -21.69 -4.06
C LYS A 323 6.01 -20.68 -4.38
N ARG A 324 6.13 -20.30 -5.66
CA ARG A 324 6.85 -19.07 -6.04
C ARG A 324 6.18 -17.83 -5.44
N GLY A 325 6.99 -16.84 -5.09
CA GLY A 325 6.53 -15.55 -4.56
C GLY A 325 5.53 -14.87 -5.50
N CYS A 326 5.92 -14.67 -6.76
CA CYS A 326 5.12 -14.08 -7.84
C CYS A 326 4.41 -15.15 -8.67
N THR A 327 3.46 -15.87 -8.07
CA THR A 327 2.75 -17.01 -8.71
C THR A 327 2.04 -16.61 -10.02
N GLU A 328 1.71 -15.33 -10.19
CA GLU A 328 1.03 -14.75 -11.33
C GLU A 328 1.81 -14.95 -12.64
N PHE A 329 3.15 -14.89 -12.60
CA PHE A 329 3.99 -15.11 -13.77
C PHE A 329 3.85 -16.51 -14.33
N GLY A 330 3.50 -17.45 -13.46
CA GLY A 330 3.23 -18.83 -13.81
C GLY A 330 2.03 -19.06 -14.72
N ASN A 331 1.24 -18.01 -15.02
CA ASN A 331 0.16 -18.10 -15.99
C ASN A 331 0.70 -18.09 -17.43
N LEU A 332 1.74 -17.30 -17.71
CA LEU A 332 2.46 -17.34 -19.00
C LEU A 332 3.59 -18.37 -19.00
N TYR A 333 4.15 -18.70 -17.82
CA TYR A 333 5.25 -19.66 -17.67
C TYR A 333 4.87 -20.82 -16.73
N PRO A 334 4.13 -21.85 -17.20
CA PRO A 334 3.71 -22.96 -16.34
C PRO A 334 4.86 -23.63 -15.56
N ASP A 335 6.03 -23.78 -16.18
CA ASP A 335 7.22 -24.37 -15.52
C ASP A 335 7.76 -23.52 -14.37
N TYR A 336 7.53 -22.20 -14.37
CA TYR A 336 7.89 -21.35 -13.25
C TYR A 336 7.10 -21.71 -11.98
N LYS A 337 5.86 -22.21 -12.10
CA LYS A 337 5.03 -22.59 -10.94
C LYS A 337 5.57 -23.79 -10.18
N LYS A 338 6.36 -24.66 -10.84
CA LYS A 338 6.89 -25.88 -10.24
C LYS A 338 7.88 -25.53 -9.13
N VAL A 339 7.67 -26.14 -7.98
CA VAL A 339 8.47 -25.98 -6.75
C VAL A 339 8.71 -27.31 -6.02
N GLU A 340 8.26 -28.42 -6.59
CA GLU A 340 8.24 -29.75 -5.96
C GLU A 340 9.41 -30.66 -6.37
N ASP A 341 10.28 -30.19 -7.28
CA ASP A 341 11.47 -30.93 -7.71
C ASP A 341 12.73 -30.45 -6.99
N ASP A 342 13.77 -31.29 -6.95
CA ASP A 342 15.16 -30.93 -6.64
C ASP A 342 15.51 -29.55 -7.23
N GLU A 343 16.23 -28.69 -6.49
CA GLU A 343 16.60 -27.33 -6.91
C GLU A 343 17.19 -27.31 -8.33
N ASN A 344 17.84 -28.41 -8.74
CA ASN A 344 18.42 -28.61 -10.06
C ASN A 344 17.40 -28.59 -11.21
N ASN A 345 16.15 -28.98 -10.96
CA ASN A 345 15.07 -29.11 -11.95
C ASN A 345 14.18 -27.86 -12.04
N LEU A 346 14.40 -26.87 -11.18
CA LEU A 346 13.67 -25.62 -11.25
C LEU A 346 14.01 -24.85 -12.53
N MET A 347 12.99 -24.19 -13.10
CA MET A 347 13.20 -23.22 -14.17
C MET A 347 14.28 -22.22 -13.74
N LYS A 348 15.30 -22.05 -14.59
CA LYS A 348 16.42 -21.13 -14.36
C LYS A 348 16.17 -19.80 -15.07
N PHE A 349 16.77 -18.74 -14.52
CA PHE A 349 16.71 -17.42 -15.12
C PHE A 349 17.38 -17.42 -16.51
N ASN A 350 16.70 -16.86 -17.50
CA ASN A 350 17.28 -16.64 -18.82
C ASN A 350 18.12 -15.36 -18.81
N LYS A 351 19.44 -15.47 -18.91
CA LYS A 351 20.37 -14.32 -18.89
C LYS A 351 20.03 -13.22 -19.90
N LYS A 352 19.40 -13.55 -21.04
CA LYS A 352 18.96 -12.56 -22.04
C LYS A 352 17.86 -11.62 -21.52
N TRP A 353 17.12 -12.01 -20.48
CA TRP A 353 16.09 -11.17 -19.86
C TRP A 353 16.68 -10.02 -19.03
N LYS A 354 17.96 -10.09 -18.66
CA LYS A 354 18.62 -9.04 -17.85
C LYS A 354 18.62 -7.68 -18.55
N GLU A 355 18.74 -7.66 -19.87
CA GLU A 355 18.69 -6.42 -20.64
C GLU A 355 17.33 -5.73 -20.55
N LYS A 356 16.23 -6.50 -20.49
CA LYS A 356 14.88 -5.96 -20.35
C LYS A 356 14.65 -5.36 -18.96
N GLU A 357 15.19 -6.00 -17.92
CA GLU A 357 15.23 -5.43 -16.57
C GLU A 357 15.99 -4.09 -16.54
N ASN A 358 17.15 -4.01 -17.21
CA ASN A 358 17.95 -2.80 -17.27
C ASN A 358 17.23 -1.63 -17.97
N ILE A 359 16.36 -1.91 -18.96
CA ILE A 359 15.55 -0.88 -19.63
C ILE A 359 14.56 -0.25 -18.64
N ILE A 360 13.85 -1.06 -17.85
CA ILE A 360 12.95 -0.55 -16.79
C ILE A 360 13.74 0.24 -15.76
N ASP A 361 14.89 -0.29 -15.34
CA ASP A 361 15.72 0.33 -14.31
C ASP A 361 16.27 1.71 -14.73
N ARG A 362 16.62 1.90 -16.01
CA ARG A 362 17.04 3.21 -16.55
C ARG A 362 15.88 4.21 -16.66
N LYS A 363 14.66 3.72 -16.87
CA LYS A 363 13.44 4.53 -16.99
C LYS A 363 12.79 4.88 -15.65
N LEU A 364 13.33 4.42 -14.53
CA LEU A 364 12.82 4.68 -13.18
C LEU A 364 13.67 5.74 -12.45
N PRO A 365 13.47 7.05 -12.68
CA PRO A 365 14.00 8.05 -11.75
C PRO A 365 13.44 7.86 -10.32
N SER A 366 12.28 7.22 -10.19
CA SER A 366 11.62 6.84 -8.94
C SER A 366 12.38 5.78 -8.12
N LYS A 367 13.40 5.11 -8.68
CA LYS A 367 14.33 4.27 -7.88
C LYS A 367 14.96 5.07 -6.73
N ASN A 368 15.22 6.36 -6.95
CA ASN A 368 15.80 7.20 -5.91
C ASN A 368 14.86 7.37 -4.71
N ARG A 369 13.55 7.59 -4.94
CA ARG A 369 12.60 7.68 -3.82
C ARG A 369 12.55 6.40 -2.99
N ILE A 370 12.43 5.23 -3.64
CA ILE A 370 12.31 3.95 -2.93
C ILE A 370 13.58 3.66 -2.12
N ASN A 371 14.75 3.88 -2.73
CA ASN A 371 16.04 3.60 -2.09
C ASN A 371 16.36 4.54 -0.92
N GLN A 372 15.83 5.76 -0.93
CA GLN A 372 16.09 6.75 0.12
C GLN A 372 15.05 6.68 1.25
N ARG A 373 13.96 5.91 1.09
CA ARG A 373 12.92 5.85 2.14
C ARG A 373 13.42 5.04 3.33
N VAL A 374 13.15 5.54 4.52
CA VAL A 374 13.32 4.80 5.76
C VAL A 374 12.15 3.82 5.91
N LEU A 375 12.50 2.56 6.12
CA LEU A 375 11.56 1.48 6.36
C LEU A 375 11.67 0.97 7.78
N ASN A 376 10.51 0.71 8.37
CA ASN A 376 10.40 0.17 9.71
C ASN A 376 9.63 -1.15 9.70
N ASP A 377 10.02 -2.02 10.62
CA ASP A 377 9.30 -3.25 10.90
C ASP A 377 7.89 -2.91 11.41
N THR A 378 6.92 -3.76 11.11
CA THR A 378 5.60 -3.65 11.72
C THR A 378 5.75 -3.86 13.24
N ILE A 379 5.11 -3.01 14.04
CA ILE A 379 5.13 -3.19 15.49
C ILE A 379 4.39 -4.48 15.87
N SER A 380 4.84 -5.13 16.95
CA SER A 380 4.11 -6.26 17.53
C SER A 380 2.77 -5.81 18.10
N GLY A 381 1.77 -6.70 18.10
CA GLY A 381 0.46 -6.47 18.71
C GLY A 381 -0.60 -6.02 17.70
N PHE A 382 -1.85 -5.99 18.16
CA PHE A 382 -3.00 -5.59 17.36
C PHE A 382 -3.09 -4.07 17.22
N THR A 383 -3.37 -3.58 16.02
CA THR A 383 -3.51 -2.14 15.73
C THR A 383 -4.91 -1.79 15.24
N LEU A 384 -5.24 -0.50 15.20
CA LEU A 384 -6.47 -0.01 14.59
C LEU A 384 -6.58 -0.42 13.11
N ASN A 385 -5.46 -0.42 12.38
CA ASN A 385 -5.41 -0.91 11.01
C ASN A 385 -5.87 -2.37 10.93
N ASP A 386 -5.33 -3.23 11.79
CA ASP A 386 -5.66 -4.65 11.80
C ASP A 386 -7.16 -4.87 12.08
N PHE A 387 -7.72 -4.16 13.05
CA PHE A 387 -9.15 -4.19 13.36
C PHE A 387 -10.03 -3.85 12.15
N LEU A 388 -9.74 -2.72 11.48
CA LEU A 388 -10.52 -2.27 10.33
C LEU A 388 -10.43 -3.26 9.16
N ILE A 389 -9.28 -3.90 8.95
CA ILE A 389 -9.13 -4.96 7.96
C ILE A 389 -9.95 -6.20 8.34
N MET A 390 -9.92 -6.60 9.62
CA MET A 390 -10.73 -7.72 10.08
C MET A 390 -12.23 -7.44 9.95
N LYS A 391 -12.69 -6.20 10.13
CA LYS A 391 -14.09 -5.81 9.85
C LYS A 391 -14.46 -6.05 8.38
N ASN A 392 -13.56 -5.74 7.45
CA ASN A 392 -13.73 -6.11 6.03
C ASN A 392 -13.74 -7.63 5.80
N TRP A 393 -13.00 -8.41 6.59
CA TRP A 393 -13.07 -9.89 6.52
C TRP A 393 -14.41 -10.43 7.01
N VAL A 394 -15.01 -9.85 8.06
CA VAL A 394 -16.36 -10.19 8.53
C VAL A 394 -17.39 -9.86 7.44
N MET A 395 -17.28 -8.69 6.80
CA MET A 395 -18.15 -8.33 5.66
C MET A 395 -18.00 -9.31 4.50
N TYR A 396 -16.76 -9.70 4.17
CA TYR A 396 -16.49 -10.70 3.14
C TYR A 396 -17.14 -12.05 3.48
N ALA A 397 -17.01 -12.52 4.73
CA ALA A 397 -17.62 -13.76 5.19
C ALA A 397 -19.15 -13.75 5.02
N LYS A 398 -19.82 -12.65 5.42
CA LYS A 398 -21.24 -12.44 5.16
C LYS A 398 -21.58 -12.53 3.68
N MET A 399 -20.77 -11.90 2.83
CA MET A 399 -21.01 -11.91 1.38
C MET A 399 -20.91 -13.31 0.78
N ILE A 400 -19.98 -14.16 1.23
CA ILE A 400 -19.75 -15.49 0.66
C ILE A 400 -20.54 -16.61 1.35
N ASP A 401 -21.49 -16.26 2.22
CA ASP A 401 -22.28 -17.18 3.05
C ASP A 401 -21.43 -18.01 4.05
N ASP A 402 -20.33 -17.46 4.58
CA ASP A 402 -19.59 -18.01 5.73
C ASP A 402 -20.20 -17.53 7.05
N GLU A 403 -21.07 -18.33 7.65
CA GLU A 403 -21.81 -18.05 8.89
C GLU A 403 -20.94 -17.69 10.11
N ASP A 404 -19.62 -17.88 10.06
CA ASP A 404 -18.72 -17.37 11.10
C ASP A 404 -18.91 -15.88 11.36
N TYR A 405 -19.36 -15.08 10.37
CA TYR A 405 -19.62 -13.65 10.54
C TYR A 405 -20.60 -13.36 11.69
N LEU A 406 -21.62 -14.21 11.88
CA LEU A 406 -22.66 -14.07 12.92
C LEU A 406 -22.08 -14.14 14.34
N LYS A 407 -20.92 -14.76 14.50
CA LYS A 407 -20.23 -14.85 15.80
C LYS A 407 -19.61 -13.51 16.20
N PHE A 408 -19.36 -12.63 15.24
CA PHE A 408 -18.71 -11.34 15.41
C PHE A 408 -19.71 -10.19 15.43
N ASP A 409 -20.55 -10.10 14.39
CA ASP A 409 -21.52 -9.02 14.18
C ASP A 409 -22.66 -9.52 13.28
N ASP A 410 -23.86 -9.69 13.87
CA ASP A 410 -25.07 -10.13 13.18
C ASP A 410 -25.73 -9.02 12.35
N ASN A 411 -25.49 -7.76 12.71
CA ASN A 411 -26.06 -6.57 12.08
C ASN A 411 -25.11 -5.92 11.07
N ILE A 412 -24.01 -6.58 10.71
CA ILE A 412 -22.97 -5.98 9.86
C ILE A 412 -23.51 -5.55 8.49
N VAL A 413 -23.33 -4.27 8.16
CA VAL A 413 -23.68 -3.69 6.85
C VAL A 413 -22.47 -3.78 5.92
N VAL A 414 -22.63 -4.42 4.77
CA VAL A 414 -21.56 -4.56 3.77
C VAL A 414 -21.29 -3.22 3.09
N SER A 415 -20.05 -2.75 3.15
CA SER A 415 -19.61 -1.50 2.52
C SER A 415 -19.63 -1.56 0.98
N GLU A 416 -19.81 -0.40 0.33
CA GLU A 416 -19.74 -0.28 -1.13
C GLU A 416 -18.37 -0.71 -1.69
N TYR A 417 -17.30 -0.46 -0.92
CA TYR A 417 -15.96 -0.96 -1.25
C TYR A 417 -15.96 -2.49 -1.38
N MET A 418 -16.49 -3.20 -0.38
CA MET A 418 -16.53 -4.67 -0.41
C MET A 418 -17.42 -5.20 -1.52
N LYS A 419 -18.59 -4.57 -1.75
CA LYS A 419 -19.48 -4.87 -2.87
C LYS A 419 -18.75 -4.76 -4.21
N SER A 420 -18.17 -3.59 -4.51
CA SER A 420 -17.48 -3.36 -5.79
C SER A 420 -16.26 -4.27 -6.01
N LYS A 421 -15.52 -4.64 -4.94
CA LYS A 421 -14.40 -5.59 -5.06
C LYS A 421 -14.81 -7.03 -5.35
N LEU A 422 -15.99 -7.44 -4.91
CA LEU A 422 -16.47 -8.82 -5.07
C LEU A 422 -17.51 -9.01 -6.17
N GLU A 423 -18.14 -7.94 -6.64
CA GLU A 423 -19.24 -7.96 -7.62
C GLU A 423 -19.03 -8.99 -8.74
N ASN A 424 -17.85 -8.95 -9.37
CA ASN A 424 -17.54 -9.80 -10.53
C ASN A 424 -17.03 -11.22 -10.19
N GLN A 425 -17.06 -11.65 -8.93
CA GLN A 425 -16.56 -12.97 -8.51
C GLN A 425 -17.34 -13.60 -7.35
N LEU A 426 -18.41 -12.94 -6.88
CA LEU A 426 -19.09 -13.33 -5.66
C LEU A 426 -19.63 -14.77 -5.71
N ASP A 427 -20.30 -15.13 -6.80
CA ASP A 427 -20.88 -16.47 -6.98
C ASP A 427 -19.81 -17.56 -6.99
N PHE A 428 -18.70 -17.31 -7.69
CA PHE A 428 -17.55 -18.21 -7.69
C PHE A 428 -17.04 -18.45 -6.27
N ARG A 429 -16.93 -17.39 -5.45
CA ARG A 429 -16.47 -17.49 -4.06
C ARG A 429 -17.44 -18.27 -3.18
N LYS A 430 -18.75 -18.03 -3.31
CA LYS A 430 -19.79 -18.78 -2.60
C LYS A 430 -19.71 -20.27 -2.90
N VAL A 431 -19.64 -20.63 -4.18
CA VAL A 431 -19.52 -22.03 -4.62
C VAL A 431 -18.22 -22.65 -4.12
N GLU A 432 -17.10 -21.95 -4.26
CA GLU A 432 -15.80 -22.41 -3.78
C GLU A 432 -15.80 -22.63 -2.25
N PHE A 433 -16.42 -21.73 -1.49
CA PHE A 433 -16.55 -21.85 -0.03
C PHE A 433 -17.37 -23.08 0.36
N LYS A 434 -18.57 -23.25 -0.21
CA LYS A 434 -19.46 -24.40 0.07
C LYS A 434 -18.78 -25.74 -0.27
N ASN A 435 -18.08 -25.82 -1.39
CA ASN A 435 -17.36 -27.03 -1.80
C ASN A 435 -16.17 -27.37 -0.89
N ASN A 436 -15.62 -26.40 -0.16
CA ASN A 436 -14.55 -26.65 0.81
C ASN A 436 -15.09 -27.08 2.18
N LEU A 437 -16.35 -26.73 2.51
CA LEU A 437 -17.03 -27.19 3.72
C LEU A 437 -17.43 -28.67 3.64
N SER A 438 -17.86 -29.15 2.47
CA SER A 438 -18.26 -30.56 2.27
C SER A 438 -17.09 -31.56 2.34
N LYS A 439 -15.84 -31.08 2.37
CA LYS A 439 -14.61 -31.86 2.58
C LYS A 439 -14.13 -31.80 4.05
N ARG A 440 -15.06 -31.71 5.00
CA ARG A 440 -14.78 -31.65 6.44
C ARG A 440 -14.71 -33.01 7.09
#